data_AF-A0A960GI47-F1
#
_entry.id   AF-A0A960GI47-F1
#
_cell.length_a   1.000
_cell.length_b   1.000
_cell.length_c   1.000
_cell.angle_alpha   90.00
_cell.angle_beta   90.00
_cell.angle_gamma   90.00
#
_symmetry.space_group_name_H-M   'P 1'
#
loop_
_entity.id
_entity.type
_entity.pdbx_description
1 polymer ?
#
loop_
_entity_poly.entity_id
_entity_poly.type
_entity_poly.pdbx_seq_one_letter_code
_entity_poly.pdbx_strand_id
1 'polypeptide(L)'
;DDRILAWSVDLTGGEKYSLRFRDLTTGQDLPDRVPDTYYTGAWDATGTRFLYVVPDHAMRPWQVREHILGTPADSDRLVLQEDDESFEVTVGATRSGEWIVIESRSRDTSESWLLPADDTTVAPRSVAGRRRGIEYTVDHAPWGDQDELLMVTNDQATEFRVLAGAIDTLGPWREVVTPDSGVRVLAADAFADHVVLTLRADGLPMLRVASRDWSVYYDI
;
A
#
# COMPACT_ATOMS: atom_id res chain seq x y z
N ASP A 1 15.21 10.50 7.01
CA ASP A 1 16.52 10.42 7.70
C ASP A 1 16.47 9.46 8.90
N ASP A 2 15.48 8.56 8.95
CA ASP A 2 15.22 7.61 10.03
C ASP A 2 15.22 8.20 11.45
N ARG A 3 14.98 9.52 11.58
CA ARG A 3 15.06 10.21 12.85
C ARG A 3 13.77 10.07 13.68
N ILE A 4 12.62 10.10 13.03
CA ILE A 4 11.32 10.09 13.71
C ILE A 4 10.68 8.72 13.57
N LEU A 5 10.35 8.10 14.70
CA LEU A 5 9.55 6.89 14.77
C LEU A 5 8.09 7.27 15.02
N ALA A 6 7.22 6.94 14.07
CA ALA A 6 5.79 6.83 14.32
C ALA A 6 5.52 5.51 15.06
N TRP A 7 4.80 5.57 16.17
CA TRP A 7 4.41 4.39 16.92
C TRP A 7 3.00 4.56 17.49
N SER A 8 2.30 3.45 17.58
CA SER A 8 0.90 3.42 17.99
C SER A 8 0.74 2.48 19.17
N VAL A 9 -0.14 2.83 20.10
CA VAL A 9 -0.42 2.00 21.28
C VAL A 9 -1.91 1.96 21.57
N ASP A 10 -2.37 0.75 21.87
CA ASP A 10 -3.67 0.47 22.47
C ASP A 10 -3.41 -0.16 23.85
N LEU A 11 -4.03 0.41 24.88
CA LEU A 11 -3.91 -0.04 26.27
C LEU A 11 -5.16 -0.77 26.79
N THR A 12 -6.21 -0.85 25.98
CA THR A 12 -7.51 -1.44 26.36
C THR A 12 -7.83 -2.70 25.58
N GLY A 13 -7.20 -2.93 24.43
CA GLY A 13 -7.49 -4.03 23.51
C GLY A 13 -8.73 -3.75 22.63
N GLY A 14 -9.11 -2.49 22.49
CA GLY A 14 -10.23 -2.05 21.66
C GLY A 14 -9.86 -1.82 20.19
N GLU A 15 -8.62 -2.08 19.79
CA GLU A 15 -8.08 -1.87 18.44
C GLU A 15 -8.18 -0.42 17.96
N LYS A 16 -8.33 0.52 18.90
CA LYS A 16 -8.18 1.95 18.71
C LYS A 16 -6.89 2.41 19.32
N TYR A 17 -6.02 2.97 18.50
CA TYR A 17 -4.67 3.32 18.88
C TYR A 17 -4.53 4.83 19.08
N SER A 18 -3.63 5.20 20.00
CA SER A 18 -3.07 6.55 20.02
C SER A 18 -1.75 6.53 19.25
N LEU A 19 -1.73 7.16 18.08
CA LEU A 19 -0.53 7.40 17.30
C LEU A 19 0.30 8.52 17.95
N ARG A 20 1.60 8.28 18.06
CA ARG A 20 2.58 9.16 18.70
C ARG A 20 3.88 9.12 17.90
N PHE A 21 4.74 10.10 18.15
CA PHE A 21 5.99 10.26 17.42
C PHE A 21 7.14 10.38 18.40
N ARG A 22 8.30 9.80 18.06
CA ARG A 22 9.50 9.82 18.90
C ARG A 22 10.70 10.24 18.08
N ASP A 23 11.47 11.18 18.59
CA ASP A 23 12.80 11.49 18.06
C ASP A 23 13.79 10.43 18.56
N LEU A 24 14.29 9.60 17.65
CA LEU A 24 15.21 8.52 17.95
C LEU A 24 16.62 9.01 18.33
N THR A 25 16.96 10.25 18.00
CA THR A 25 18.24 10.86 18.42
C THR A 25 18.21 11.20 19.90
N THR A 26 17.07 11.67 20.40
CA THR A 26 16.91 12.08 21.82
C THR A 26 16.27 11.00 22.69
N GLY A 27 15.59 10.03 22.08
CA GLY A 27 14.76 9.03 22.75
C GLY A 27 13.47 9.59 23.35
N GLN A 28 13.11 10.85 23.06
CA GLN A 28 11.94 11.51 23.62
C GLN A 28 10.76 11.51 22.65
N ASP A 29 9.55 11.35 23.20
CA ASP A 29 8.32 11.54 22.44
C ASP A 29 8.14 13.03 22.08
N LEU A 30 7.69 13.29 20.86
CA LEU A 30 7.21 14.60 20.45
C LEU A 30 5.87 14.92 21.14
N PRO A 31 5.46 16.20 21.21
CA PRO A 31 4.15 16.59 21.76
C PRO A 31 2.97 16.03 20.97
N ASP A 32 3.18 15.74 19.68
CA ASP A 32 2.21 15.24 18.73
C ASP A 32 1.52 13.95 19.21
N ARG A 33 0.19 13.97 19.16
CA ARG A 33 -0.66 12.85 19.54
C ARG A 33 -1.93 12.85 18.72
N VAL A 34 -2.16 11.75 18.02
CA VAL A 34 -3.38 11.55 17.23
C VAL A 34 -4.16 10.39 17.87
N PRO A 35 -5.34 10.66 18.46
CA PRO A 35 -6.18 9.62 19.06
C PRO A 35 -7.00 8.88 17.98
N ASP A 36 -7.62 7.76 18.39
CA ASP A 36 -8.63 7.03 17.59
C ASP A 36 -8.14 6.64 16.18
N THR A 37 -6.89 6.21 16.08
CA THR A 37 -6.25 5.73 14.84
C THR A 37 -6.35 4.20 14.72
N TYR A 38 -6.22 3.70 13.49
CA TYR A 38 -6.00 2.30 13.16
C TYR A 38 -4.49 2.01 12.99
N TYR A 39 -4.09 0.74 12.91
CA TYR A 39 -2.67 0.35 13.05
C TYR A 39 -1.78 0.58 11.82
N THR A 40 -2.34 0.95 10.66
CA THR A 40 -1.58 1.16 9.41
C THR A 40 -1.26 2.64 9.17
N GLY A 41 -0.16 2.90 8.47
CA GLY A 41 0.29 4.25 8.17
C GLY A 41 1.50 4.28 7.23
N ALA A 42 1.82 5.47 6.72
CA ALA A 42 2.95 5.71 5.84
C ALA A 42 3.56 7.09 6.10
N TRP A 43 4.89 7.15 6.14
CA TRP A 43 5.60 8.42 6.08
C TRP A 43 5.61 8.96 4.65
N ASP A 44 5.57 10.28 4.52
CA ASP A 44 6.00 10.95 3.31
C ASP A 44 7.54 10.88 3.16
N ALA A 45 8.04 11.16 1.97
CA ALA A 45 9.49 11.11 1.68
C ALA A 45 10.27 12.19 2.44
N THR A 46 9.61 13.25 2.91
CA THR A 46 10.25 14.30 3.71
C THR A 46 10.42 13.93 5.18
N GLY A 47 9.66 12.94 5.68
CA GLY A 47 9.62 12.55 7.09
C GLY A 47 8.95 13.59 7.99
N THR A 48 8.13 14.48 7.42
CA THR A 48 7.42 15.54 8.16
C THR A 48 5.92 15.36 8.19
N ARG A 49 5.40 14.46 7.34
CA ARG A 49 3.99 14.12 7.25
C ARG A 49 3.79 12.63 7.42
N PHE A 50 2.76 12.25 8.15
CA PHE A 50 2.39 10.85 8.36
C PHE A 50 0.94 10.64 7.97
N LEU A 51 0.72 9.74 7.02
CA LEU A 51 -0.60 9.28 6.64
C LEU A 51 -1.01 8.13 7.54
N TYR A 52 -2.24 8.17 8.05
CA TYR A 52 -2.79 7.19 8.99
C TYR A 52 -4.25 6.92 8.69
N VAL A 53 -4.75 5.78 9.19
CA VAL A 53 -6.13 5.35 8.99
C VAL A 53 -6.98 5.67 10.22
N VAL A 54 -8.23 6.10 9.98
CA VAL A 54 -9.25 6.32 11.02
C VAL A 54 -10.39 5.33 10.81
N PRO A 55 -10.79 4.56 11.84
CA PRO A 55 -11.96 3.69 11.77
C PRO A 55 -13.27 4.47 12.00
N ASP A 56 -14.37 3.94 11.47
CA ASP A 56 -15.71 4.46 11.74
C ASP A 56 -16.27 3.96 13.09
N HIS A 57 -17.55 4.22 13.32
CA HIS A 57 -18.25 3.80 14.53
C HIS A 57 -18.36 2.27 14.69
N ALA A 58 -18.23 1.51 13.60
CA ALA A 58 -18.26 0.06 13.55
C ALA A 58 -16.85 -0.56 13.54
N MET A 59 -15.80 0.23 13.82
CA MET A 59 -14.40 -0.18 13.75
C MET A 59 -13.88 -0.51 12.35
N ARG A 60 -14.62 -0.14 11.29
CA ARG A 60 -14.19 -0.33 9.92
C ARG A 60 -13.22 0.79 9.52
N PRO A 61 -11.99 0.50 9.09
CA PRO A 61 -11.08 1.52 8.58
C PRO A 61 -11.66 2.15 7.31
N TRP A 62 -11.94 3.46 7.32
CA TRP A 62 -12.68 4.12 6.23
C TRP A 62 -12.13 5.46 5.77
N GLN A 63 -11.28 6.12 6.58
CA GLN A 63 -10.62 7.36 6.19
C GLN A 63 -9.10 7.20 6.23
N VAL A 64 -8.43 7.77 5.24
CA VAL A 64 -7.00 8.09 5.29
C VAL A 64 -6.87 9.59 5.56
N ARG A 65 -6.13 9.92 6.62
CA ARG A 65 -5.83 11.29 7.02
C ARG A 65 -4.32 11.51 7.04
N GLU A 66 -3.91 12.78 6.96
CA GLU A 66 -2.52 13.20 6.99
C GLU A 66 -2.27 14.12 8.18
N HIS A 67 -1.31 13.72 9.01
CA HIS A 67 -0.80 14.52 10.11
C HIS A 67 0.49 15.22 9.71
N ILE A 68 0.58 16.53 9.98
CA ILE A 68 1.82 17.30 9.84
C ILE A 68 2.45 17.45 11.21
N LEU A 69 3.71 17.03 11.37
CA LEU A 69 4.40 17.14 12.65
C LEU A 69 4.44 18.59 13.16
N GLY A 70 4.12 18.76 14.44
CA GLY A 70 4.04 20.04 15.13
C GLY A 70 2.69 20.75 15.00
N THR A 71 1.71 20.16 14.32
CA THR A 71 0.37 20.74 14.16
C THR A 71 -0.69 20.03 15.02
N PRO A 72 -1.80 20.70 15.39
CA PRO A 72 -2.92 20.04 16.07
C PRO A 72 -3.57 18.95 15.21
N ALA A 73 -3.84 17.77 15.78
CA ALA A 73 -4.45 16.64 15.06
C ALA A 73 -5.88 16.92 14.54
N ASP A 74 -6.59 17.90 15.10
CA ASP A 74 -7.91 18.32 14.59
C ASP A 74 -7.83 19.13 13.28
N SER A 75 -6.61 19.56 12.90
CA SER A 75 -6.31 20.21 11.63
C SER A 75 -5.85 19.24 10.54
N ASP A 76 -5.73 17.94 10.86
CA ASP A 76 -5.27 16.91 9.93
C ASP A 76 -6.19 16.81 8.71
N ARG A 77 -5.56 16.80 7.53
CA ARG A 77 -6.26 16.83 6.23
C ARG A 77 -6.85 15.45 5.93
N LEU A 78 -8.08 15.41 5.43
CA LEU A 78 -8.66 14.21 4.82
C LEU A 78 -8.04 13.97 3.44
N VAL A 79 -7.41 12.82 3.25
CA VAL A 79 -6.76 12.43 1.99
C VAL A 79 -7.72 11.59 1.13
N LEU A 80 -8.36 10.59 1.74
CA LEU A 80 -9.33 9.70 1.07
C LEU A 80 -10.38 9.21 2.07
N GLN A 81 -11.61 9.01 1.59
CA GLN A 81 -12.73 8.47 2.36
C GLN A 81 -13.43 7.37 1.55
N GLU A 82 -13.74 6.25 2.21
CA GLU A 82 -14.52 5.14 1.67
C GLU A 82 -15.93 5.10 2.29
N ASP A 83 -16.90 5.58 1.53
CA ASP A 83 -18.30 5.64 1.96
C ASP A 83 -19.06 4.32 1.79
N ASP A 84 -18.55 3.37 0.99
CA ASP A 84 -19.16 2.04 0.87
C ASP A 84 -18.74 1.16 2.06
N GLU A 85 -19.69 0.88 2.94
CA GLU A 85 -19.49 0.10 4.17
C GLU A 85 -19.01 -1.35 3.92
N SER A 86 -19.06 -1.84 2.68
CA SER A 86 -18.50 -3.16 2.32
C SER A 86 -16.98 -3.15 2.08
N PHE A 87 -16.36 -1.97 2.07
CA PHE A 87 -14.94 -1.76 1.80
C PHE A 87 -14.18 -1.26 3.03
N GLU A 88 -12.91 -1.62 3.11
CA GLU A 88 -11.97 -1.21 4.14
C GLU A 88 -10.76 -0.52 3.48
N VAL A 89 -10.26 0.56 4.08
CA VAL A 89 -9.07 1.27 3.56
C VAL A 89 -7.80 0.94 4.33
N THR A 90 -6.70 0.82 3.60
CA THR A 90 -5.35 0.75 4.16
C THR A 90 -4.44 1.74 3.44
N VAL A 91 -3.31 2.08 4.08
CA VAL A 91 -2.29 2.94 3.49
C VAL A 91 -0.91 2.39 3.83
N GLY A 92 0.01 2.46 2.86
CA GLY A 92 1.39 2.01 3.03
C GLY A 92 2.31 2.68 2.01
N ALA A 93 3.57 2.88 2.39
CA ALA A 93 4.60 3.29 1.45
C ALA A 93 5.06 2.10 0.60
N THR A 94 5.31 2.34 -0.68
CA THR A 94 5.96 1.37 -1.56
C THR A 94 7.40 1.12 -1.11
N ARG A 95 7.97 -0.02 -1.49
CA ARG A 95 9.35 -0.38 -1.14
C ARG A 95 10.39 0.61 -1.67
N SER A 96 10.10 1.27 -2.78
CA SER A 96 10.93 2.33 -3.34
C SER A 96 11.02 3.58 -2.43
N GLY A 97 10.02 3.81 -1.59
CA GLY A 97 9.85 5.05 -0.83
C GLY A 97 9.32 6.24 -1.64
N GLU A 98 9.10 6.08 -2.95
CA GLU A 98 8.71 7.18 -3.84
C GLU A 98 7.19 7.39 -3.92
N TRP A 99 6.42 6.35 -3.61
CA TRP A 99 4.96 6.37 -3.66
C TRP A 99 4.34 5.84 -2.38
N ILE A 100 3.19 6.39 -2.04
CA ILE A 100 2.25 5.88 -1.06
C ILE A 100 1.08 5.25 -1.81
N VAL A 101 0.73 4.02 -1.44
CA VAL A 101 -0.44 3.30 -1.95
C VAL A 101 -1.53 3.36 -0.90
N ILE A 102 -2.70 3.83 -1.31
CA ILE A 102 -3.94 3.68 -0.55
C ILE A 102 -4.73 2.56 -1.22
N GLU A 103 -5.17 1.55 -0.48
CA GLU A 103 -6.01 0.46 -1.00
C GLU A 103 -7.38 0.53 -0.34
N SER A 104 -8.45 0.39 -1.12
CA SER A 104 -9.81 0.13 -0.65
C SER A 104 -10.22 -1.25 -1.13
N ARG A 105 -10.63 -2.13 -0.22
CA ARG A 105 -10.86 -3.54 -0.52
C ARG A 105 -12.13 -4.05 0.16
N SER A 106 -12.93 -4.78 -0.59
CA SER A 106 -14.02 -5.63 -0.10
C SER A 106 -13.64 -7.11 -0.28
N ARG A 107 -14.62 -8.02 -0.13
CA ARG A 107 -14.37 -9.47 -0.27
C ARG A 107 -13.97 -9.91 -1.68
N ASP A 108 -14.37 -9.19 -2.72
CA ASP A 108 -14.19 -9.60 -4.12
C ASP A 108 -13.83 -8.44 -5.07
N THR A 109 -13.61 -7.25 -4.52
CA THR A 109 -13.38 -6.04 -5.30
C THR A 109 -12.35 -5.17 -4.59
N SER A 110 -11.42 -4.58 -5.33
CA SER A 110 -10.52 -3.56 -4.76
C SER A 110 -10.31 -2.39 -5.71
N GLU A 111 -9.78 -1.30 -5.15
CA GLU A 111 -9.25 -0.16 -5.86
C GLU A 111 -7.98 0.32 -5.14
N SER A 112 -6.94 0.66 -5.91
CA SER A 112 -5.72 1.26 -5.36
C SER A 112 -5.54 2.67 -5.93
N TRP A 113 -5.05 3.58 -5.09
CA TRP A 113 -4.65 4.93 -5.46
C TRP A 113 -3.17 5.13 -5.18
N LEU A 114 -2.53 5.91 -6.05
CA LEU A 114 -1.15 6.35 -5.89
C LEU A 114 -1.11 7.80 -5.44
N LEU A 115 -0.25 8.06 -4.47
CA LEU A 115 0.12 9.41 -4.03
C LEU A 115 1.65 9.53 -4.03
N PRO A 116 2.23 10.55 -4.68
CA PRO A 116 3.67 10.79 -4.58
C PRO A 116 4.07 10.98 -3.11
N ALA A 117 5.12 10.30 -2.67
CA ALA A 117 5.58 10.43 -1.30
C ALA A 117 6.28 11.77 -1.05
N ASP A 118 6.80 12.43 -2.08
CA ASP A 118 7.48 13.73 -1.99
C ASP A 118 6.52 14.93 -2.04
N ASP A 119 5.33 14.76 -2.59
CA ASP A 119 4.23 15.73 -2.53
C ASP A 119 2.90 15.04 -2.28
N THR A 120 2.59 14.86 -1.00
CA THR A 120 1.32 14.28 -0.57
C THR A 120 0.15 15.25 -0.69
N THR A 121 0.38 16.54 -1.01
CA THR A 121 -0.69 17.55 -1.06
C THR A 121 -1.59 17.43 -2.28
N VAL A 122 -1.13 16.74 -3.33
CA VAL A 122 -1.93 16.41 -4.51
C VAL A 122 -3.03 15.39 -4.17
N ALA A 123 -4.01 15.26 -5.08
CA ALA A 123 -5.05 14.25 -4.93
C ALA A 123 -4.51 12.85 -5.30
N PRO A 124 -4.86 11.79 -4.54
CA PRO A 124 -4.52 10.42 -4.93
C PRO A 124 -5.10 10.06 -6.31
N ARG A 125 -4.29 9.40 -7.15
CA ARG A 125 -4.67 8.99 -8.50
C ARG A 125 -5.09 7.53 -8.52
N SER A 126 -6.33 7.23 -8.93
CA SER A 126 -6.81 5.86 -9.10
C SER A 126 -5.99 5.13 -10.17
N VAL A 127 -5.56 3.91 -9.88
CA VAL A 127 -4.72 3.10 -10.76
C VAL A 127 -5.52 2.55 -11.94
N ALA A 128 -6.61 1.85 -11.66
CA ALA A 128 -7.42 1.17 -12.68
C ALA A 128 -8.93 1.33 -12.46
N GLY A 129 -9.34 2.14 -11.48
CA GLY A 129 -10.73 2.29 -11.06
C GLY A 129 -11.28 1.06 -10.33
N ARG A 130 -12.43 1.23 -9.67
CA ARG A 130 -13.21 0.13 -9.09
C ARG A 130 -14.01 -0.61 -10.15
N ARG A 131 -13.87 -1.93 -10.19
CA ARG A 131 -14.70 -2.82 -11.02
C ARG A 131 -15.18 -4.00 -10.20
N ARG A 132 -16.49 -4.19 -10.12
CA ARG A 132 -17.10 -5.26 -9.31
C ARG A 132 -16.54 -6.64 -9.68
N GLY A 133 -16.14 -7.42 -8.66
CA GLY A 133 -15.57 -8.75 -8.83
C GLY A 133 -14.10 -8.75 -9.28
N ILE A 134 -13.52 -7.56 -9.49
CA ILE A 134 -12.11 -7.40 -9.85
C ILE A 134 -11.31 -6.97 -8.64
N GLU A 135 -10.35 -7.81 -8.29
CA GLU A 135 -9.35 -7.55 -7.28
C GLU A 135 -8.04 -7.22 -7.96
N TYR A 136 -7.34 -6.22 -7.44
CA TYR A 136 -5.95 -5.94 -7.73
C TYR A 136 -5.20 -5.29 -6.57
N THR A 137 -3.90 -5.54 -6.50
CA THR A 137 -2.92 -4.79 -5.70
C THR A 137 -1.86 -4.22 -6.63
N VAL A 138 -1.11 -3.21 -6.16
CA VAL A 138 0.04 -2.68 -6.87
C VAL A 138 1.27 -2.52 -5.99
N ASP A 139 2.45 -2.63 -6.59
CA ASP A 139 3.71 -2.19 -6.00
C ASP A 139 4.50 -1.36 -7.01
N HIS A 140 5.27 -0.37 -6.52
CA HIS A 140 6.15 0.42 -7.36
C HIS A 140 7.43 -0.35 -7.64
N ALA A 141 7.75 -0.47 -8.92
CA ALA A 141 8.72 -1.38 -9.44
C ALA A 141 9.61 -0.67 -10.47
N PRO A 142 10.40 0.35 -10.08
CA PRO A 142 11.33 0.99 -10.99
C PRO A 142 12.51 0.03 -11.26
N TRP A 143 13.01 0.00 -12.50
CA TRP A 143 14.15 -0.79 -12.90
C TRP A 143 14.85 -0.27 -14.15
N GLY A 144 16.16 -0.05 -14.06
CA GLY A 144 16.91 0.59 -15.15
C GLY A 144 16.34 1.97 -15.46
N ASP A 145 16.00 2.21 -16.73
CA ASP A 145 15.34 3.44 -17.19
C ASP A 145 13.81 3.35 -17.17
N GLN A 146 13.24 2.26 -16.63
CA GLN A 146 11.79 2.03 -16.56
C GLN A 146 11.25 2.40 -15.18
N ASP A 147 10.19 3.20 -15.17
CA ASP A 147 9.40 3.51 -13.98
C ASP A 147 8.01 2.87 -14.15
N GLU A 148 7.83 1.70 -13.53
CA GLU A 148 6.67 0.84 -13.72
C GLU A 148 6.00 0.48 -12.39
N LEU A 149 4.71 0.18 -12.48
CA LEU A 149 3.97 -0.55 -11.45
C LEU A 149 3.88 -2.01 -11.83
N LEU A 150 3.97 -2.88 -10.83
CA LEU A 150 3.45 -4.24 -10.93
C LEU A 150 2.04 -4.28 -10.37
N MET A 151 1.14 -4.96 -11.07
CA MET A 151 -0.22 -5.20 -10.64
C MET A 151 -0.49 -6.71 -10.57
N VAL A 152 -0.92 -7.19 -9.41
CA VAL A 152 -1.45 -8.55 -9.25
C VAL A 152 -2.97 -8.44 -9.33
N THR A 153 -3.61 -9.04 -10.32
CA THR A 153 -5.07 -8.89 -10.54
C THR A 153 -5.75 -10.17 -10.99
N ASN A 154 -7.01 -10.36 -10.60
CA ASN A 154 -7.86 -11.43 -11.11
C ASN A 154 -8.59 -11.10 -12.43
N ASP A 155 -8.35 -9.91 -12.99
CA ASP A 155 -9.02 -9.49 -14.23
C ASP A 155 -8.66 -10.46 -15.37
N GLN A 156 -9.66 -11.14 -15.90
CA GLN A 156 -9.53 -12.20 -16.92
C GLN A 156 -8.65 -13.40 -16.49
N ALA A 157 -8.33 -13.55 -15.20
CA ALA A 157 -7.50 -14.63 -14.68
C ALA A 157 -7.93 -15.03 -13.26
N THR A 158 -8.65 -16.15 -13.10
CA THR A 158 -9.16 -16.61 -11.79
C THR A 158 -8.06 -16.84 -10.74
N GLU A 159 -6.92 -17.37 -11.16
CA GLU A 159 -5.75 -17.59 -10.30
C GLU A 159 -4.79 -16.39 -10.25
N PHE A 160 -5.29 -15.22 -10.65
CA PHE A 160 -4.57 -13.97 -10.76
C PHE A 160 -3.43 -14.01 -11.79
N ARG A 161 -3.09 -12.82 -12.30
CA ARG A 161 -1.97 -12.59 -13.21
C ARG A 161 -1.15 -11.41 -12.73
N VAL A 162 0.09 -11.32 -13.20
CA VAL A 162 0.96 -10.16 -12.94
C VAL A 162 1.08 -9.35 -14.21
N LEU A 163 0.72 -8.07 -14.10
CA LEU A 163 0.83 -7.08 -15.16
C LEU A 163 1.88 -6.03 -14.77
N ALA A 164 2.54 -5.44 -15.77
CA ALA A 164 3.40 -4.28 -15.61
C ALA A 164 2.88 -3.12 -16.48
N GLY A 165 3.01 -1.90 -15.99
CA GLY A 165 2.61 -0.70 -16.74
C GLY A 165 3.37 0.53 -16.25
N ALA A 166 3.66 1.46 -17.15
CA ALA A 166 4.34 2.71 -16.80
C ALA A 166 3.51 3.52 -15.79
N ILE A 167 4.17 4.04 -14.75
CA ILE A 167 3.46 4.72 -13.67
C ILE A 167 2.72 5.97 -14.16
N ASP A 168 3.29 6.73 -15.11
CA ASP A 168 2.68 7.97 -15.60
C ASP A 168 1.39 7.75 -16.37
N THR A 169 1.30 6.64 -17.12
CA THR A 169 0.15 6.37 -17.99
C THR A 169 -0.84 5.36 -17.42
N LEU A 170 -0.43 4.54 -16.45
CA LEU A 170 -1.24 3.47 -15.83
C LEU A 170 -1.86 2.52 -16.88
N GLY A 171 -1.11 2.29 -17.95
CA GLY A 171 -1.52 1.48 -19.11
C GLY A 171 -0.87 1.95 -20.42
N PRO A 172 -0.87 1.13 -21.48
CA PRO A 172 -1.40 -0.23 -21.54
C PRO A 172 -0.62 -1.19 -20.64
N TRP A 173 -1.34 -2.14 -20.02
CA TRP A 173 -0.77 -3.14 -19.14
C TRP A 173 -0.20 -4.32 -19.94
N ARG A 174 1.03 -4.72 -19.61
CA ARG A 174 1.75 -5.84 -20.21
C ARG A 174 1.76 -7.03 -19.26
N GLU A 175 1.37 -8.20 -19.73
CA GLU A 175 1.49 -9.43 -18.93
C GLU A 175 2.97 -9.82 -18.79
N VAL A 176 3.43 -10.00 -17.55
CA VAL A 176 4.84 -10.31 -17.24
C VAL A 176 5.05 -11.69 -16.64
N VAL A 177 3.98 -12.28 -16.10
CA VAL A 177 3.95 -13.67 -15.65
C VAL A 177 2.83 -14.37 -16.40
N THR A 178 3.15 -15.45 -17.10
CA THR A 178 2.15 -16.28 -17.79
C THR A 178 1.19 -16.89 -16.77
N PRO A 179 -0.13 -16.68 -16.90
CA PRO A 179 -1.11 -17.28 -16.02
C PRO A 179 -1.08 -18.81 -16.07
N ASP A 180 -1.21 -19.45 -14.91
CA ASP A 180 -1.31 -20.90 -14.77
C ASP A 180 -2.52 -21.22 -13.89
N SER A 181 -3.46 -22.02 -14.42
CA SER A 181 -4.67 -22.40 -13.69
C SER A 181 -4.42 -23.27 -12.46
N GLY A 182 -3.22 -23.84 -12.31
CA GLY A 182 -2.81 -24.61 -11.13
C GLY A 182 -2.05 -23.78 -10.08
N VAL A 183 -1.72 -22.52 -10.38
CA VAL A 183 -0.88 -21.68 -9.52
C VAL A 183 -1.54 -20.33 -9.29
N ARG A 184 -1.93 -20.07 -8.04
CA ARG A 184 -2.46 -18.78 -7.62
C ARG A 184 -1.34 -17.80 -7.33
N VAL A 185 -1.39 -16.61 -7.93
CA VAL A 185 -0.54 -15.48 -7.53
C VAL A 185 -1.22 -14.72 -6.39
N LEU A 186 -0.51 -14.55 -5.26
CA LEU A 186 -1.03 -13.86 -4.08
C LEU A 186 -0.44 -12.45 -3.93
N ALA A 187 0.82 -12.26 -4.27
CA ALA A 187 1.51 -10.98 -4.21
C ALA A 187 2.71 -10.95 -5.17
N ALA A 188 3.14 -9.74 -5.53
CA ALA A 188 4.39 -9.47 -6.24
C ALA A 188 5.08 -8.31 -5.54
N ASP A 189 6.20 -8.60 -4.87
CA ASP A 189 7.00 -7.62 -4.14
C ASP A 189 8.22 -7.24 -4.98
N ALA A 190 8.35 -5.94 -5.31
CA ALA A 190 9.45 -5.43 -6.10
C ALA A 190 10.65 -5.06 -5.21
N PHE A 191 11.81 -5.65 -5.50
CA PHE A 191 13.11 -5.25 -4.97
C PHE A 191 13.99 -4.69 -6.09
N ALA A 192 15.16 -4.15 -5.74
CA ALA A 192 16.07 -3.51 -6.70
C ALA A 192 16.41 -4.42 -7.90
N ASP A 193 16.79 -5.67 -7.62
CA ASP A 193 17.31 -6.60 -8.64
C ASP A 193 16.38 -7.79 -8.93
N HIS A 194 15.29 -7.94 -8.19
CA HIS A 194 14.39 -9.07 -8.30
C HIS A 194 12.96 -8.71 -7.96
N VAL A 195 12.03 -9.57 -8.40
CA VAL A 195 10.64 -9.59 -7.93
C VAL A 195 10.42 -10.91 -7.20
N VAL A 196 9.83 -10.84 -6.02
CA VAL A 196 9.38 -12.04 -5.29
C VAL A 196 7.88 -12.17 -5.51
N LEU A 197 7.45 -13.28 -6.12
CA LEU A 197 6.05 -13.65 -6.14
C LEU A 197 5.76 -14.55 -4.96
N THR A 198 4.70 -14.21 -4.22
CA THR A 198 4.09 -15.14 -3.27
C THR A 198 3.02 -15.93 -4.01
N LEU A 199 3.17 -17.25 -4.05
CA LEU A 199 2.36 -18.15 -4.86
C LEU A 199 1.69 -19.22 -4.00
N ARG A 200 0.66 -19.86 -4.55
CA ARG A 200 0.08 -21.08 -4.00
C ARG A 200 -0.19 -22.10 -5.10
N ALA A 201 0.37 -23.29 -4.96
CA ALA A 201 0.15 -24.41 -5.89
C ALA A 201 -0.10 -25.70 -5.09
N ASP A 202 -1.02 -26.55 -5.54
CA ASP A 202 -1.40 -27.80 -4.85
C ASP A 202 -1.72 -27.60 -3.35
N GLY A 203 -2.25 -26.42 -3.00
CA GLY A 203 -2.57 -26.04 -1.63
C GLY A 203 -1.38 -25.57 -0.78
N LEU A 204 -0.14 -25.67 -1.27
CA LEU A 204 1.10 -25.30 -0.59
C LEU A 204 1.52 -23.85 -0.91
N PRO A 205 2.03 -23.09 0.08
CA PRO A 205 2.68 -21.82 -0.18
C PRO A 205 4.01 -22.05 -0.92
N MET A 206 4.31 -21.18 -1.87
CA MET A 206 5.55 -21.19 -2.63
C MET A 206 6.03 -19.76 -2.85
N LEU A 207 7.33 -19.58 -3.02
CA LEU A 207 7.89 -18.32 -3.50
C LEU A 207 8.51 -18.53 -4.87
N ARG A 208 8.40 -17.53 -5.74
CA ARG A 208 9.19 -17.44 -6.98
C ARG A 208 10.02 -16.18 -6.93
N VAL A 209 11.33 -16.33 -7.10
CA VAL A 209 12.24 -15.20 -7.23
C VAL A 209 12.58 -15.05 -8.71
N ALA A 210 12.16 -13.94 -9.31
CA ALA A 210 12.39 -13.62 -10.71
C ALA A 210 13.35 -12.43 -10.85
N SER A 211 14.20 -12.44 -11.87
CA SER A 211 14.91 -11.23 -12.31
C SER A 211 13.92 -10.17 -12.76
N ARG A 212 14.32 -8.89 -12.71
CA ARG A 212 13.45 -7.76 -13.06
C ARG A 212 12.98 -7.73 -14.52
N ASP A 213 13.78 -8.29 -15.42
CA ASP A 213 13.41 -8.50 -16.83
C ASP A 213 12.58 -9.77 -17.07
N TRP A 214 12.30 -10.54 -16.02
CA TRP A 214 11.58 -11.82 -16.05
C TRP A 214 12.27 -12.90 -16.88
N SER A 215 13.55 -12.72 -17.24
CA SER A 215 14.30 -13.66 -18.08
C SER A 215 14.72 -14.94 -17.33
N VAL A 216 14.87 -14.86 -16.01
CA VAL A 216 15.24 -15.98 -15.15
C VAL A 216 14.38 -15.96 -13.90
N TYR A 217 13.93 -17.14 -13.46
CA TYR A 217 13.30 -17.30 -12.16
C TYR A 217 13.64 -18.66 -11.55
N TYR A 218 13.46 -18.78 -10.24
CA TYR A 218 13.49 -20.04 -9.50
C TYR A 218 12.45 -20.05 -8.39
N ASP A 219 11.97 -21.25 -8.06
CA ASP A 219 10.93 -21.47 -7.04
C ASP A 219 11.57 -21.99 -5.75
N ILE A 220 11.02 -21.57 -4.60
CA ILE A 220 11.43 -21.94 -3.23
C ILE A 220 10.22 -22.52 -2.49
#